data_AF-A0A353CUU9-F1
#
_entry.id   AF-A0A353CUU9-F1
#
_cell.length_a   1.000
_cell.length_b   1.000
_cell.length_c   1.000
_cell.angle_alpha   90.00
_cell.angle_beta   90.00
_cell.angle_gamma   90.00
#
_symmetry.space_group_name_H-M   'P 1'
#
loop_
_entity.id
_entity.type
_entity.pdbx_description
1 polymer ?
#
loop_
_entity_poly.entity_id
_entity_poly.type
_entity_poly.pdbx_seq_one_letter_code
_entity_poly.pdbx_strand_id
1 'polypeptide(L)'
;MMVIKRTGASKRPVRFIFPLFLLLFPALASAITPQQELRRLTLRQAALKAELWEDAYWRRLLYYEDGLLGGAQSPCTNPKFFLSKWGRINPRLELEAAIDGLFHEGEADEAPACAFPERYRWLREKLGLSAEAFPPPSCPKYESWRGRLDIDKVSLLFAAGYLNNPSTLYGHTFLRLHTRGGAGADLLDYTINYAATTDARGGLLYALKGLVGAYPGQFSTIPYYLKIQEYRNIENRDLWEFPLNLTDEEIDRLLRHAWELGKASFPYLFFTRNCSWQLMPLLDIAKPGLNVSDRFGLWVIPSDTARAVISASPPAEPVWRPSLWKTVEWKRSQLSPSQRASVLELARGDQAAELARLAPVHPALKAPVLELAADYLNWRYHARK
;
A
#
# COMPACT_ATOMS: atom_id res chain seq x y z
N MET A 1 -20.30 -17.49 91.78
CA MET A 1 -19.75 -17.64 90.42
C MET A 1 -18.66 -18.70 90.46
N MET A 2 -18.91 -19.80 89.77
CA MET A 2 -18.21 -21.08 89.90
C MET A 2 -17.03 -21.16 88.92
N VAL A 3 -16.03 -21.91 89.36
CA VAL A 3 -14.69 -22.19 88.81
C VAL A 3 -14.77 -23.10 87.56
N ILE A 4 -13.72 -23.13 86.73
CA ILE A 4 -12.96 -24.33 86.28
C ILE A 4 -12.41 -24.24 84.84
N LYS A 5 -11.13 -24.62 84.76
CA LYS A 5 -10.23 -24.82 83.61
C LYS A 5 -10.39 -26.25 83.01
N ARG A 6 -10.01 -26.34 81.71
CA ARG A 6 -9.21 -27.41 81.02
C ARG A 6 -9.88 -28.50 80.16
N THR A 7 -9.04 -28.91 79.18
CA THR A 7 -9.04 -30.07 78.25
C THR A 7 -9.84 -29.86 76.96
N GLY A 8 -9.36 -30.10 75.74
CA GLY A 8 -8.17 -30.80 75.23
C GLY A 8 -8.60 -31.94 74.31
N ALA A 9 -8.51 -31.79 72.97
CA ALA A 9 -8.58 -32.93 72.05
C ALA A 9 -7.89 -32.62 70.70
N SER A 10 -6.86 -33.41 70.42
CA SER A 10 -6.12 -33.52 69.17
C SER A 10 -6.90 -34.39 68.17
N LYS A 11 -7.01 -33.97 66.90
CA LYS A 11 -7.30 -34.85 65.76
C LYS A 11 -6.43 -34.48 64.55
N ARG A 12 -5.71 -35.48 64.03
CA ARG A 12 -4.73 -35.44 62.92
C ARG A 12 -5.42 -35.17 61.56
N PRO A 13 -4.70 -34.63 60.55
CA PRO A 13 -5.26 -34.41 59.22
C PRO A 13 -5.27 -35.70 58.40
N VAL A 14 -6.43 -36.03 57.82
CA VAL A 14 -6.58 -37.09 56.81
C VAL A 14 -6.20 -36.51 55.45
N ARG A 15 -5.09 -36.98 54.86
CA ARG A 15 -4.69 -36.65 53.49
C ARG A 15 -5.46 -37.56 52.53
N PHE A 16 -6.44 -37.01 51.81
CA PHE A 16 -7.01 -37.65 50.63
C PHE A 16 -6.03 -37.48 49.45
N ILE A 17 -5.41 -38.58 49.02
CA ILE A 17 -4.61 -38.64 47.79
C ILE A 17 -5.60 -38.98 46.66
N PHE A 18 -5.99 -37.97 45.89
CA PHE A 18 -6.65 -38.16 44.58
C PHE A 18 -5.54 -38.49 43.56
N PRO A 19 -5.55 -39.64 42.88
CA PRO A 19 -4.66 -39.84 41.75
C PRO A 19 -5.18 -39.01 40.58
N LEU A 20 -4.48 -37.93 40.26
CA LEU A 20 -4.68 -37.15 39.04
C LEU A 20 -4.16 -37.99 37.86
N PHE A 21 -5.04 -38.76 37.23
CA PHE A 21 -4.75 -39.42 35.96
C PHE A 21 -4.66 -38.35 34.86
N LEU A 22 -3.47 -37.79 34.66
CA LEU A 22 -3.11 -37.01 33.48
C LEU A 22 -3.04 -37.98 32.29
N LEU A 23 -4.17 -38.16 31.60
CA LEU A 23 -4.20 -38.73 30.25
C LEU A 23 -3.50 -37.72 29.32
N LEU A 24 -2.19 -37.88 29.17
CA LEU A 24 -1.41 -37.32 28.08
C LEU A 24 -1.92 -37.95 26.79
N PHE A 25 -2.96 -37.36 26.19
CA PHE A 25 -3.19 -37.53 24.76
C PHE A 25 -2.05 -36.78 24.06
N PRO A 26 -1.11 -37.46 23.38
CA PRO A 26 -0.20 -36.74 22.51
C PRO A 26 -1.06 -36.05 21.46
N ALA A 27 -1.00 -34.72 21.43
CA ALA A 27 -1.44 -33.97 20.27
C ALA A 27 -0.61 -34.49 19.09
N LEU A 28 -1.21 -35.34 18.26
CA LEU A 28 -0.67 -35.73 16.97
C LEU A 28 -0.62 -34.45 16.14
N ALA A 29 0.49 -33.71 16.25
CA ALA A 29 0.88 -32.81 15.18
C ALA A 29 0.99 -33.70 13.94
N SER A 30 0.12 -33.47 12.95
CA SER A 30 0.16 -34.17 11.68
C SER A 30 1.57 -33.98 11.10
N ALA A 31 2.36 -35.05 11.14
CA ALA A 31 3.68 -35.05 10.55
C ALA A 31 3.51 -35.30 9.06
N ILE A 32 4.19 -34.50 8.24
CA ILE A 32 4.25 -34.66 6.79
C ILE A 32 4.53 -36.13 6.44
N THR A 33 3.70 -36.71 5.58
CA THR A 33 3.87 -38.11 5.18
C THR A 33 5.20 -38.33 4.45
N PRO A 34 5.80 -39.53 4.49
CA PRO A 34 7.04 -39.82 3.76
C PRO A 34 6.97 -39.50 2.25
N GLN A 35 5.79 -39.67 1.64
CA GLN A 35 5.54 -39.34 0.25
C GLN A 35 5.55 -37.81 0.00
N GLN A 36 4.91 -37.03 0.88
CA GLN A 36 4.95 -35.57 0.80
C GLN A 36 6.37 -35.04 1.07
N GLU A 37 7.11 -35.63 2.01
CA GLU A 37 8.51 -35.31 2.29
C GLU A 37 9.39 -35.52 1.05
N LEU A 38 9.29 -36.70 0.42
CA LEU A 38 10.03 -37.00 -0.80
C LEU A 38 9.70 -36.01 -1.92
N ARG A 39 8.42 -35.66 -2.06
CA ARG A 39 7.98 -34.66 -3.03
C ARG A 39 8.55 -33.27 -2.73
N ARG A 40 8.56 -32.85 -1.47
CA ARG A 40 9.15 -31.57 -1.03
C ARG A 40 10.65 -31.50 -1.35
N LEU A 41 11.39 -32.56 -1.01
CA LEU A 41 12.82 -32.67 -1.32
C LEU A 41 13.08 -32.66 -2.83
N THR A 42 12.23 -33.35 -3.61
CA THR A 42 12.33 -33.37 -5.08
C THR A 42 12.14 -31.98 -5.68
N LEU A 43 11.13 -31.23 -5.22
CA LEU A 43 10.90 -29.85 -5.67
C LEU A 43 12.03 -28.91 -5.28
N ARG A 44 12.55 -29.04 -4.06
CA ARG A 44 13.74 -28.30 -3.62
C ARG A 44 14.92 -28.60 -4.52
N GLN A 45 15.22 -29.87 -4.77
CA GLN A 45 16.33 -30.26 -5.62
C GLN A 45 16.18 -29.72 -7.05
N ALA A 46 14.98 -29.77 -7.62
CA ALA A 46 14.69 -29.22 -8.94
C ALA A 46 14.90 -27.69 -8.98
N ALA A 47 14.35 -26.97 -8.01
CA ALA A 47 14.54 -25.53 -7.88
C ALA A 47 16.02 -25.17 -7.71
N LEU A 48 16.76 -25.98 -6.96
CA LEU A 48 18.17 -25.74 -6.70
C LEU A 48 19.04 -25.99 -7.93
N LYS A 49 18.75 -27.06 -8.67
CA LYS A 49 19.45 -27.40 -9.92
C LYS A 49 19.23 -26.33 -11.00
N ALA A 50 18.05 -25.71 -11.01
CA ALA A 50 17.71 -24.63 -11.93
C ALA A 50 18.13 -23.24 -11.43
N GLU A 51 18.79 -23.15 -10.26
CA GLU A 51 19.24 -21.90 -9.65
C GLU A 51 18.14 -20.83 -9.56
N LEU A 52 16.91 -21.25 -9.28
CA LEU A 52 15.73 -20.36 -9.31
C LEU A 52 15.85 -19.16 -8.36
N TRP A 53 16.74 -19.22 -7.37
CA TRP A 53 16.98 -18.12 -6.45
C TRP A 53 17.74 -16.94 -7.08
N GLU A 54 18.42 -17.16 -8.21
CA GLU A 54 19.08 -16.11 -9.01
C GLU A 54 18.14 -15.50 -10.06
N ASP A 55 16.95 -16.08 -10.28
CA ASP A 55 15.98 -15.57 -11.26
C ASP A 55 15.66 -14.09 -10.95
N ALA A 56 15.79 -13.24 -11.97
CA ALA A 56 15.65 -11.80 -11.81
C ALA A 56 14.27 -11.41 -11.27
N TYR A 57 13.21 -12.16 -11.62
CA TYR A 57 11.87 -11.89 -11.12
C TYR A 57 11.75 -12.27 -9.65
N TRP A 58 12.30 -13.42 -9.24
CA TRP A 58 12.33 -13.82 -7.82
C TRP A 58 13.04 -12.79 -6.95
N ARG A 59 14.23 -12.36 -7.39
CA ARG A 59 15.01 -11.32 -6.70
C ARG A 59 14.22 -10.01 -6.61
N ARG A 60 13.47 -9.65 -7.66
CA ARG A 60 12.63 -8.45 -7.70
C ARG A 60 11.43 -8.53 -6.76
N LEU A 61 10.72 -9.66 -6.67
CA LEU A 61 9.62 -9.86 -5.70
C LEU A 61 10.06 -9.67 -4.24
N LEU A 62 11.35 -9.90 -3.98
CA LEU A 62 11.96 -9.75 -2.67
C LEU A 62 12.70 -8.42 -2.49
N TYR A 63 12.72 -7.56 -3.52
CA TYR A 63 13.43 -6.29 -3.55
C TYR A 63 14.93 -6.45 -3.24
N TYR A 64 15.56 -7.52 -3.72
CA TYR A 64 17.01 -7.67 -3.56
C TYR A 64 17.79 -6.64 -4.35
N GLU A 65 18.78 -6.06 -3.70
CA GLU A 65 19.70 -5.10 -4.29
C GLU A 65 21.13 -5.58 -4.10
N ASP A 66 21.97 -5.34 -5.11
CA ASP A 66 23.39 -5.65 -5.03
C ASP A 66 24.12 -4.60 -4.17
N GLY A 67 24.90 -5.09 -3.22
CA GLY A 67 25.72 -4.25 -2.35
C GLY A 67 26.98 -3.76 -3.04
N LEU A 68 27.48 -2.58 -2.64
CA LEU A 68 28.70 -1.96 -3.19
C LEU A 68 29.96 -2.82 -3.02
N LEU A 69 30.00 -3.66 -1.98
CA LEU A 69 31.12 -4.55 -1.66
C LEU A 69 30.83 -6.02 -2.07
N GLY A 70 29.82 -6.24 -2.91
CA GLY A 70 29.34 -7.56 -3.28
C GLY A 70 28.27 -8.13 -2.34
N GLY A 71 27.58 -9.17 -2.81
CA GLY A 71 26.41 -9.76 -2.15
C GLY A 71 25.11 -9.01 -2.45
N ALA A 72 23.98 -9.67 -2.23
CA ALA A 72 22.66 -9.08 -2.46
C ALA A 72 21.84 -9.11 -1.16
N GLN A 73 21.11 -8.02 -0.88
CA GLN A 73 20.24 -7.92 0.30
C GLN A 73 18.96 -7.15 -0.03
N SER A 74 17.84 -7.58 0.56
CA SER A 74 16.61 -6.79 0.53
C SER A 74 16.65 -5.66 1.57
N PRO A 75 16.28 -4.42 1.21
CA PRO A 75 16.21 -3.32 2.17
C PRO A 75 15.04 -3.46 3.14
N CYS A 76 14.06 -4.35 2.90
CA CYS A 76 12.90 -4.54 3.77
C CYS A 76 13.32 -4.88 5.22
N THR A 77 12.90 -4.04 6.17
CA THR A 77 13.24 -4.15 7.59
C THR A 77 12.24 -4.98 8.39
N ASN A 78 11.04 -5.25 7.86
CA ASN A 78 10.06 -6.10 8.54
C ASN A 78 10.39 -7.59 8.31
N PRO A 79 10.74 -8.37 9.36
CA PRO A 79 11.03 -9.80 9.20
C PRO A 79 9.82 -10.61 8.72
N LYS A 80 8.59 -10.13 8.93
CA LYS A 80 7.36 -10.81 8.46
C LYS A 80 7.17 -10.79 6.93
N PHE A 81 8.00 -10.05 6.20
CA PHE A 81 8.01 -10.07 4.73
C PHE A 81 8.78 -11.27 4.15
N PHE A 82 9.55 -11.97 4.98
CA PHE A 82 10.34 -13.14 4.59
C PHE A 82 9.78 -14.40 5.24
N LEU A 83 9.80 -15.50 4.49
CA LEU A 83 9.43 -16.83 4.97
C LEU A 83 10.58 -17.47 5.77
N SER A 84 11.83 -17.16 5.38
CA SER A 84 13.02 -17.58 6.09
C SER A 84 13.55 -16.48 7.02
N LYS A 85 14.03 -16.86 8.20
CA LYS A 85 14.75 -15.96 9.11
C LYS A 85 15.98 -15.29 8.46
N TRP A 86 16.54 -15.92 7.42
CA TRP A 86 17.67 -15.41 6.66
C TRP A 86 17.27 -14.90 5.27
N GLY A 87 15.98 -14.89 4.95
CA GLY A 87 15.46 -14.55 3.63
C GLY A 87 15.66 -13.10 3.20
N ARG A 88 16.10 -12.23 4.12
CA ARG A 88 16.54 -10.85 3.80
C ARG A 88 17.90 -10.81 3.10
N ILE A 89 18.80 -11.74 3.43
CA ILE A 89 20.21 -11.74 2.97
C ILE A 89 20.58 -12.98 2.15
N ASN A 90 19.68 -13.96 2.06
CA ASN A 90 19.92 -15.20 1.33
C ASN A 90 18.67 -15.59 0.51
N PRO A 91 18.64 -15.26 -0.80
CA PRO A 91 17.46 -15.49 -1.64
C PRO A 91 17.19 -16.98 -1.84
N ARG A 92 18.23 -17.82 -1.71
CA ARG A 92 18.10 -19.28 -1.76
C ARG A 92 17.37 -19.83 -0.55
N LEU A 93 17.73 -19.41 0.66
CA LEU A 93 17.03 -19.85 1.88
C LEU A 93 15.57 -19.36 1.89
N GLU A 94 15.29 -18.18 1.33
CA GLU A 94 13.90 -17.72 1.14
C GLU A 94 13.13 -18.61 0.15
N LEU A 95 13.76 -18.99 -0.97
CA LEU A 95 13.15 -19.87 -1.96
C LEU A 95 12.88 -21.27 -1.38
N GLU A 96 13.85 -21.83 -0.67
CA GLU A 96 13.68 -23.14 -0.01
C GLU A 96 12.54 -23.10 1.03
N ALA A 97 12.36 -21.99 1.75
CA ALA A 97 11.23 -21.79 2.67
C ALA A 97 9.90 -21.59 1.93
N ALA A 98 9.90 -20.95 0.76
CA ALA A 98 8.72 -20.86 -0.11
C ALA A 98 8.29 -22.23 -0.65
N ILE A 99 9.24 -23.09 -0.99
CA ILE A 99 8.94 -24.46 -1.41
C ILE A 99 8.36 -25.27 -0.25
N ASP A 100 8.86 -25.08 0.98
CA ASP A 100 8.28 -25.74 2.15
C ASP A 100 6.84 -25.31 2.40
N GLY A 101 6.53 -24.03 2.18
CA GLY A 101 5.17 -23.51 2.37
C GLY A 101 4.14 -24.06 1.39
N LEU A 102 4.54 -24.73 0.29
CA LEU A 102 3.63 -25.52 -0.56
C LEU A 102 3.02 -26.73 0.17
N PHE A 103 3.65 -27.15 1.28
CA PHE A 103 3.25 -28.29 2.10
C PHE A 103 2.71 -27.84 3.47
N HIS A 104 2.27 -26.58 3.57
CA HIS A 104 1.64 -26.08 4.79
C HIS A 104 0.36 -26.86 5.10
N GLU A 105 0.28 -27.38 6.32
CA GLU A 105 -0.91 -27.98 6.89
C GLU A 105 -1.44 -27.04 7.98
N GLY A 106 -2.64 -26.49 7.80
CA GLY A 106 -3.20 -25.49 8.71
C GLY A 106 -4.37 -24.72 8.11
N GLU A 107 -4.73 -23.62 8.79
CA GLU A 107 -5.80 -22.72 8.36
C GLU A 107 -5.44 -22.03 7.04
N ALA A 108 -6.43 -21.89 6.15
CA ALA A 108 -6.17 -21.49 4.77
C ALA A 108 -5.51 -20.09 4.66
N ASP A 109 -6.01 -19.09 5.40
CA ASP A 109 -5.42 -17.73 5.42
C ASP A 109 -4.03 -17.66 6.06
N GLU A 110 -3.61 -18.68 6.83
CA GLU A 110 -2.29 -18.76 7.44
C GLU A 110 -1.25 -19.38 6.50
N ALA A 111 -1.69 -20.00 5.41
CA ALA A 111 -0.81 -20.55 4.40
C ALA A 111 0.12 -19.46 3.83
N PRO A 112 1.43 -19.73 3.72
CA PRO A 112 2.38 -18.83 3.07
C PRO A 112 1.95 -18.35 1.67
N ALA A 113 1.25 -19.20 0.91
CA ALA A 113 0.70 -18.84 -0.40
C ALA A 113 -0.38 -17.75 -0.35
N CYS A 114 -1.14 -17.65 0.75
CA CYS A 114 -2.13 -16.59 0.95
C CYS A 114 -1.50 -15.28 1.43
N ALA A 115 -0.34 -15.35 2.10
CA ALA A 115 0.46 -14.18 2.42
C ALA A 115 1.23 -13.65 1.19
N PHE A 116 1.66 -14.54 0.30
CA PHE A 116 2.52 -14.24 -0.84
C PHE A 116 1.99 -14.80 -2.18
N PRO A 117 0.80 -14.38 -2.63
CA PRO A 117 0.16 -14.96 -3.80
C PRO A 117 0.95 -14.79 -5.11
N GLU A 118 1.70 -13.71 -5.31
CA GLU A 118 2.52 -13.53 -6.51
C GLU A 118 3.77 -14.42 -6.48
N ARG A 119 4.44 -14.54 -5.32
CA ARG A 119 5.56 -15.47 -5.14
C ARG A 119 5.15 -16.89 -5.45
N TYR A 120 3.99 -17.32 -4.97
CA TYR A 120 3.50 -18.68 -5.19
C TYR A 120 2.94 -18.90 -6.60
N ARG A 121 2.35 -17.88 -7.23
CA ARG A 121 2.02 -17.92 -8.66
C ARG A 121 3.26 -18.17 -9.50
N TRP A 122 4.32 -17.40 -9.28
CA TRP A 122 5.61 -17.56 -9.98
C TRP A 122 6.27 -18.90 -9.68
N LEU A 123 6.28 -19.34 -8.41
CA LEU A 123 6.90 -20.60 -8.01
C LEU A 123 6.22 -21.80 -8.68
N ARG A 124 4.87 -21.80 -8.73
CA ARG A 124 4.09 -22.85 -9.40
C ARG A 124 4.37 -22.90 -10.89
N GLU A 125 4.47 -21.74 -11.54
CA GLU A 125 4.84 -21.64 -12.97
C GLU A 125 6.24 -22.23 -13.22
N LYS A 126 7.25 -21.79 -12.46
CA LYS A 126 8.65 -22.20 -12.66
C LYS A 126 8.90 -23.68 -12.38
N LEU A 127 8.15 -24.27 -11.45
CA LEU A 127 8.24 -25.69 -11.11
C LEU A 127 7.26 -26.57 -11.90
N GLY A 128 6.46 -26.00 -12.80
CA GLY A 128 5.49 -26.75 -13.60
C GLY A 128 4.42 -27.45 -12.76
N LEU A 129 3.98 -26.83 -11.66
CA LEU A 129 3.04 -27.46 -10.72
C LEU A 129 1.60 -27.35 -11.24
N SER A 130 1.01 -28.50 -11.57
CA SER A 130 -0.39 -28.56 -11.99
C SER A 130 -1.35 -28.28 -10.84
N ALA A 131 -2.54 -27.73 -11.14
CA ALA A 131 -3.56 -27.44 -10.13
C ALA A 131 -4.17 -28.70 -9.51
N GLU A 132 -4.15 -29.82 -10.22
CA GLU A 132 -4.62 -31.11 -9.71
C GLU A 132 -3.64 -31.67 -8.68
N ALA A 133 -2.34 -31.53 -8.95
CA ALA A 133 -1.31 -32.12 -8.12
C ALA A 133 -0.90 -31.20 -6.95
N PHE A 134 -1.11 -29.89 -7.08
CA PHE A 134 -0.91 -28.86 -6.05
C PHE A 134 -2.03 -27.80 -6.16
N PRO A 135 -3.23 -28.07 -5.64
CA PRO A 135 -4.32 -27.09 -5.70
C PRO A 135 -3.93 -25.81 -4.96
N PRO A 136 -4.14 -24.62 -5.56
CA PRO A 136 -3.99 -23.37 -4.84
C PRO A 136 -4.89 -23.37 -3.60
N PRO A 137 -4.40 -22.93 -2.43
CA PRO A 137 -5.25 -22.79 -1.26
C PRO A 137 -6.31 -21.71 -1.52
N SER A 138 -7.48 -21.85 -0.90
CA SER A 138 -8.43 -20.74 -0.82
C SER A 138 -7.85 -19.68 0.11
N CYS A 139 -7.88 -18.42 -0.31
CA CYS A 139 -7.34 -17.30 0.47
C CYS A 139 -8.43 -16.26 0.72
N PRO A 140 -9.43 -16.53 1.60
CA PRO A 140 -10.61 -15.70 1.75
C PRO A 140 -10.32 -14.21 2.02
N LYS A 141 -9.30 -13.89 2.83
CA LYS A 141 -8.93 -12.49 3.09
C LYS A 141 -8.39 -11.79 1.85
N TYR A 142 -7.52 -12.45 1.10
CA TYR A 142 -6.95 -11.91 -0.14
C TYR A 142 -8.04 -11.77 -1.22
N GLU A 143 -8.85 -12.80 -1.40
CA GLU A 143 -9.97 -12.83 -2.36
C GLU A 143 -10.99 -11.73 -2.04
N SER A 144 -11.38 -11.57 -0.77
CA SER A 144 -12.26 -10.49 -0.32
C SER A 144 -11.65 -9.10 -0.50
N TRP A 145 -10.35 -8.94 -0.24
CA TRP A 145 -9.66 -7.67 -0.49
C TRP A 145 -9.64 -7.34 -1.99
N ARG A 146 -9.23 -8.28 -2.84
CA ARG A 146 -9.20 -8.10 -4.30
C ARG A 146 -10.59 -7.84 -4.87
N GLY A 147 -11.59 -8.61 -4.43
CA GLY A 147 -12.98 -8.47 -4.88
C GLY A 147 -13.64 -7.16 -4.48
N ARG A 148 -13.26 -6.58 -3.33
CA ARG A 148 -13.72 -5.23 -2.94
C ARG A 148 -13.12 -4.12 -3.78
N LEU A 149 -11.90 -4.30 -4.28
CA LEU A 149 -11.27 -3.34 -5.18
C LEU A 149 -11.88 -3.40 -6.57
N ASP A 150 -12.16 -4.60 -7.09
CA ASP A 150 -12.80 -4.84 -8.39
C ASP A 150 -12.20 -4.01 -9.55
N ILE A 151 -10.88 -4.10 -9.74
CA ILE A 151 -10.13 -3.20 -10.63
C ILE A 151 -10.21 -3.65 -12.10
N ASP A 152 -10.34 -2.68 -13.01
CA ASP A 152 -10.25 -2.89 -14.46
C ASP A 152 -9.18 -2.02 -15.15
N LYS A 153 -8.76 -0.91 -14.52
CA LYS A 153 -7.72 -0.02 -15.07
C LYS A 153 -6.80 0.51 -13.97
N VAL A 154 -5.60 0.88 -14.38
CA VAL A 154 -4.60 1.52 -13.50
C VAL A 154 -4.01 2.74 -14.19
N SER A 155 -3.92 3.84 -13.46
CA SER A 155 -3.22 5.05 -13.90
C SER A 155 -2.11 5.40 -12.93
N LEU A 156 -1.00 5.92 -13.45
CA LEU A 156 -0.04 6.63 -12.61
C LEU A 156 -0.60 8.03 -12.32
N LEU A 157 -0.79 8.35 -11.03
CA LEU A 157 -1.13 9.68 -10.60
C LEU A 157 0.13 10.44 -10.17
N PHE A 158 0.24 11.68 -10.62
CA PHE A 158 1.30 12.61 -10.25
C PHE A 158 0.68 13.89 -9.66
N ALA A 159 1.03 14.19 -8.41
CA ALA A 159 0.75 15.47 -7.79
C ALA A 159 1.90 16.44 -8.05
N ALA A 160 1.63 17.54 -8.76
CA ALA A 160 2.65 18.53 -9.15
C ALA A 160 3.35 19.12 -7.93
N GLY A 161 4.64 19.47 -8.02
CA GLY A 161 5.41 19.98 -6.87
C GLY A 161 4.81 21.23 -6.21
N TYR A 162 4.95 21.34 -4.88
CA TYR A 162 4.52 22.53 -4.13
C TYR A 162 5.73 23.29 -3.61
N LEU A 163 6.00 24.45 -4.22
CA LEU A 163 7.20 25.27 -3.96
C LEU A 163 7.30 25.78 -2.53
N ASN A 164 6.17 25.95 -1.83
CA ASN A 164 6.14 26.48 -0.47
C ASN A 164 6.44 25.42 0.60
N ASN A 165 6.65 24.16 0.22
CA ASN A 165 7.09 23.12 1.15
C ASN A 165 8.20 22.26 0.53
N PRO A 166 9.45 22.33 1.07
CA PRO A 166 10.59 21.60 0.52
C PRO A 166 10.41 20.08 0.53
N SER A 167 9.59 19.51 1.42
CA SER A 167 9.32 18.06 1.44
C SER A 167 8.42 17.59 0.30
N THR A 168 7.76 18.51 -0.41
CA THR A 168 6.82 18.24 -1.52
C THR A 168 7.26 18.91 -2.82
N LEU A 169 8.45 19.52 -2.84
CA LEU A 169 8.97 20.34 -3.94
C LEU A 169 8.96 19.62 -5.28
N TYR A 170 9.28 18.32 -5.27
CA TYR A 170 9.47 17.52 -6.48
C TYR A 170 8.24 16.71 -6.91
N GLY A 171 7.11 16.85 -6.21
CA GLY A 171 5.90 16.11 -6.50
C GLY A 171 5.74 14.83 -5.68
N HIS A 172 4.63 14.13 -5.90
CA HIS A 172 4.41 12.77 -5.41
C HIS A 172 3.78 11.92 -6.51
N THR A 173 4.08 10.63 -6.51
CA THR A 173 3.42 9.66 -7.38
C THR A 173 2.75 8.57 -6.56
N PHE A 174 1.66 8.03 -7.11
CA PHE A 174 0.92 6.89 -6.60
C PHE A 174 0.13 6.26 -7.76
N LEU A 175 -0.35 5.03 -7.59
CA LEU A 175 -1.16 4.38 -8.61
C LEU A 175 -2.64 4.58 -8.25
N ARG A 176 -3.44 5.11 -9.16
CA ARG A 176 -4.90 5.09 -9.07
C ARG A 176 -5.39 3.76 -9.64
N LEU A 177 -6.17 3.04 -8.83
CA LEU A 177 -6.83 1.81 -9.21
C LEU A 177 -8.30 2.15 -9.51
N HIS A 178 -8.71 2.00 -10.76
CA HIS A 178 -10.07 2.31 -11.19
C HIS A 178 -10.97 1.12 -10.95
N THR A 179 -12.05 1.36 -10.21
CA THR A 179 -13.07 0.35 -9.93
C THR A 179 -13.91 0.13 -11.18
N ARG A 180 -14.14 -1.13 -11.54
CA ARG A 180 -14.96 -1.52 -12.68
C ARG A 180 -16.36 -0.91 -12.58
N GLY A 181 -16.82 -0.34 -13.69
CA GLY A 181 -18.11 0.36 -13.74
C GLY A 181 -18.15 1.70 -12.97
N GLY A 182 -17.02 2.16 -12.42
CA GLY A 182 -16.90 3.42 -11.67
C GLY A 182 -16.91 4.70 -12.50
N ALA A 183 -17.26 4.65 -13.79
CA ALA A 183 -17.30 5.83 -14.65
C ALA A 183 -18.29 6.88 -14.08
N GLY A 184 -17.78 8.06 -13.71
CA GLY A 184 -18.56 9.11 -13.06
C GLY A 184 -18.64 9.01 -11.52
N ALA A 185 -18.10 7.95 -10.93
CA ALA A 185 -17.97 7.73 -9.48
C ALA A 185 -16.50 7.67 -9.05
N ASP A 186 -15.64 8.47 -9.70
CA ASP A 186 -14.18 8.51 -9.49
C ASP A 186 -13.77 8.47 -8.01
N LEU A 187 -14.53 9.11 -7.12
CA LEU A 187 -14.23 9.19 -5.68
C LEU A 187 -14.26 7.83 -4.95
N LEU A 188 -14.87 6.81 -5.55
CA LEU A 188 -14.93 5.45 -5.00
C LEU A 188 -13.69 4.60 -5.31
N ASP A 189 -12.81 5.10 -6.19
CA ASP A 189 -11.58 4.42 -6.54
C ASP A 189 -10.61 4.30 -5.37
N TYR A 190 -9.59 3.48 -5.57
CA TYR A 190 -8.52 3.27 -4.61
C TYR A 190 -7.18 3.74 -5.16
N THR A 191 -6.21 3.87 -4.27
CA THR A 191 -4.83 4.20 -4.62
C THR A 191 -3.87 3.23 -3.97
N ILE A 192 -2.79 2.85 -4.68
CA ILE A 192 -1.60 2.26 -4.06
C ILE A 192 -0.61 3.39 -3.81
N ASN A 193 -0.32 3.61 -2.54
CA ASN A 193 0.55 4.69 -2.08
C ASN A 193 1.68 4.12 -1.21
N TYR A 194 2.88 4.67 -1.36
CA TYR A 194 4.01 4.41 -0.46
C TYR A 194 4.38 5.70 0.30
N ALA A 195 4.30 5.66 1.63
CA ALA A 195 4.57 6.83 2.46
C ALA A 195 5.33 6.45 3.74
N ALA A 196 6.04 7.44 4.30
CA ALA A 196 6.67 7.33 5.60
C ALA A 196 5.60 7.33 6.72
N THR A 197 5.68 6.37 7.64
CA THR A 197 4.89 6.39 8.87
C THR A 197 5.62 7.22 9.91
N THR A 198 5.08 8.39 10.27
CA THR A 198 5.71 9.33 11.19
C THR A 198 4.79 9.70 12.35
N ASP A 199 5.34 9.75 13.56
CA ASP A 199 4.72 10.23 14.80
C ASP A 199 4.85 11.76 14.98
N ALA A 200 5.79 12.40 14.28
CA ALA A 200 6.12 13.81 14.43
C ALA A 200 5.58 14.68 13.27
N ARG A 201 5.10 15.89 13.61
CA ARG A 201 4.73 16.93 12.64
C ARG A 201 5.91 17.90 12.43
N GLY A 202 6.70 17.69 11.37
CA GLY A 202 7.69 18.66 10.88
C GLY A 202 8.88 18.97 11.81
N GLY A 203 9.75 19.92 11.38
CA GLY A 203 10.92 20.40 12.13
C GLY A 203 12.27 19.85 11.67
N LEU A 204 13.37 20.38 12.22
CA LEU A 204 14.75 20.01 11.85
C LEU A 204 15.06 18.52 12.10
N LEU A 205 14.54 17.97 13.20
CA LEU A 205 14.64 16.54 13.52
C LEU A 205 13.88 15.66 12.51
N TYR A 206 12.74 16.14 11.99
CA TYR A 206 11.98 15.45 10.95
C TYR A 206 12.74 15.44 9.62
N ALA A 207 13.31 16.59 9.23
CA ALA A 207 14.16 16.70 8.05
C ALA A 207 15.40 15.79 8.17
N LEU A 208 16.11 15.83 9.29
CA LEU A 208 17.30 15.01 9.53
C LEU A 208 17.00 13.50 9.51
N LYS A 209 15.91 13.07 10.17
CA LYS A 209 15.47 11.66 10.15
C LYS A 209 15.11 11.18 8.75
N GLY A 210 14.45 12.01 7.94
CA GLY A 210 14.13 11.66 6.55
C GLY A 210 15.30 11.71 5.59
N LEU A 211 16.38 12.45 5.90
CA LEU A 211 17.65 12.42 5.17
C LEU A 211 18.42 11.12 5.41
N VAL A 212 18.35 10.55 6.62
CA VAL A 212 19.06 9.31 6.98
C VAL A 212 18.22 8.04 6.89
N GLY A 213 16.94 8.14 6.49
CA GLY A 213 16.11 6.96 6.26
C GLY A 213 15.47 6.38 7.51
N ALA A 214 15.40 7.15 8.59
CA ALA A 214 14.96 6.69 9.90
C ALA A 214 13.44 6.50 10.03
N TYR A 215 12.67 6.78 8.97
CA TYR A 215 11.24 6.52 8.93
C TYR A 215 10.92 5.21 8.21
N PRO A 216 10.11 4.33 8.81
CA PRO A 216 9.59 3.17 8.09
C PRO A 216 8.61 3.66 7.03
N GLY A 217 8.87 3.32 5.78
CA GLY A 217 7.95 3.51 4.67
C GLY A 217 7.16 2.24 4.39
N GLN A 218 5.87 2.41 4.10
CA GLN A 218 4.93 1.31 3.92
C GLN A 218 4.01 1.56 2.73
N PHE A 219 3.62 0.46 2.07
CA PHE A 219 2.57 0.49 1.06
C PHE A 219 1.20 0.49 1.74
N SER A 220 0.26 1.18 1.13
CA SER A 220 -1.11 1.31 1.62
C SER A 220 -2.09 1.39 0.46
N THR A 221 -3.26 0.80 0.66
CA THR A 221 -4.39 0.93 -0.26
C THR A 221 -5.40 1.88 0.35
N ILE A 222 -5.52 3.09 -0.22
CA ILE A 222 -6.29 4.20 0.37
C ILE A 222 -7.35 4.67 -0.63
N PRO A 223 -8.59 4.97 -0.20
CA PRO A 223 -9.59 5.59 -1.07
C PRO A 223 -9.08 6.87 -1.77
N TYR A 224 -9.36 6.99 -3.06
CA TYR A 224 -8.85 8.04 -3.93
C TYR A 224 -9.32 9.44 -3.53
N TYR A 225 -10.56 9.57 -3.03
CA TYR A 225 -11.08 10.87 -2.57
C TYR A 225 -10.23 11.51 -1.46
N LEU A 226 -9.55 10.69 -0.62
CA LEU A 226 -8.65 11.21 0.42
C LEU A 226 -7.41 11.86 -0.21
N LYS A 227 -6.91 11.32 -1.32
CA LYS A 227 -5.78 11.90 -2.07
C LYS A 227 -6.18 13.15 -2.85
N ILE A 228 -7.40 13.21 -3.36
CA ILE A 228 -7.95 14.47 -3.89
C ILE A 228 -8.03 15.52 -2.77
N GLN A 229 -8.56 15.16 -1.61
CA GLN A 229 -8.67 16.10 -0.49
C GLN A 229 -7.29 16.60 -0.03
N GLU A 230 -6.32 15.70 0.11
CA GLU A 230 -4.93 16.02 0.49
C GLU A 230 -4.26 16.95 -0.53
N TYR A 231 -4.11 16.50 -1.78
CA TYR A 231 -3.26 17.22 -2.73
C TYR A 231 -3.98 18.37 -3.44
N ARG A 232 -5.21 18.15 -3.90
CA ARG A 232 -5.94 19.17 -4.67
C ARG A 232 -6.55 20.24 -3.77
N ASN A 233 -7.20 19.83 -2.67
CA ASN A 233 -8.01 20.75 -1.87
C ASN A 233 -7.21 21.42 -0.76
N ILE A 234 -6.41 20.65 -0.01
CA ILE A 234 -5.60 21.16 1.10
C ILE A 234 -4.30 21.77 0.58
N GLU A 235 -3.50 21.02 -0.17
CA GLU A 235 -2.20 21.49 -0.66
C GLU A 235 -2.29 22.36 -1.91
N ASN A 236 -3.48 22.44 -2.53
CA ASN A 236 -3.74 23.29 -3.69
C ASN A 236 -2.84 22.98 -4.91
N ARG A 237 -2.67 21.69 -5.21
CA ARG A 237 -1.80 21.17 -6.29
C ARG A 237 -2.61 20.60 -7.44
N ASP A 238 -2.04 20.67 -8.64
CA ASP A 238 -2.59 19.95 -9.79
C ASP A 238 -2.32 18.45 -9.67
N LEU A 239 -3.29 17.65 -10.12
CA LEU A 239 -3.13 16.22 -10.28
C LEU A 239 -3.17 15.88 -11.77
N TRP A 240 -2.22 15.06 -12.19
CA TRP A 240 -2.12 14.51 -13.53
C TRP A 240 -2.22 13.00 -13.45
N GLU A 241 -3.09 12.41 -14.26
CA GLU A 241 -3.26 10.96 -14.35
C GLU A 241 -2.85 10.47 -15.72
N PHE A 242 -2.01 9.44 -15.74
CA PHE A 242 -1.47 8.83 -16.94
C PHE A 242 -1.93 7.37 -16.99
N PRO A 243 -2.89 7.02 -17.87
CA PRO A 243 -3.33 5.63 -18.03
C PRO A 243 -2.17 4.73 -18.42
N LEU A 244 -2.01 3.58 -17.74
CA LEU A 244 -0.90 2.66 -17.97
C LEU A 244 -1.21 1.57 -19.02
N ASN A 245 -2.48 1.41 -19.41
CA ASN A 245 -2.95 0.40 -20.36
C ASN A 245 -2.41 -1.01 -20.01
N LEU A 246 -2.54 -1.39 -18.74
CA LEU A 246 -2.22 -2.73 -18.26
C LEU A 246 -3.28 -3.74 -18.72
N THR A 247 -2.85 -4.95 -19.06
CA THR A 247 -3.76 -6.09 -19.30
C THR A 247 -4.32 -6.63 -17.98
N ASP A 248 -5.41 -7.41 -18.03
CA ASP A 248 -6.02 -8.00 -16.84
C ASP A 248 -5.01 -8.82 -16.00
N GLU A 249 -4.12 -9.60 -16.65
CA GLU A 249 -3.08 -10.36 -15.94
C GLU A 249 -1.99 -9.47 -15.34
N GLU A 250 -1.64 -8.35 -16.00
CA GLU A 250 -0.70 -7.37 -15.45
C GLU A 250 -1.31 -6.66 -14.22
N ILE A 251 -2.62 -6.35 -14.24
CA ILE A 251 -3.36 -5.82 -13.09
C ILE A 251 -3.43 -6.85 -11.98
N ASP A 252 -3.73 -8.11 -12.29
CA ASP A 252 -3.80 -9.17 -11.28
C ASP A 252 -2.46 -9.41 -10.60
N ARG A 253 -1.37 -9.37 -11.37
CA ARG A 253 0.00 -9.42 -10.85
C ARG A 253 0.32 -8.24 -9.95
N LEU A 254 -0.06 -7.02 -10.35
CA LEU A 254 0.05 -5.82 -9.53
C LEU A 254 -0.67 -6.00 -8.18
N LEU A 255 -1.91 -6.48 -8.21
CA LEU A 255 -2.73 -6.66 -7.01
C LEU A 255 -2.23 -7.78 -6.10
N ARG A 256 -1.81 -8.93 -6.66
CA ARG A 256 -1.16 -10.01 -5.89
C ARG A 256 0.06 -9.48 -5.17
N HIS A 257 0.94 -8.77 -5.86
CA HIS A 257 2.17 -8.29 -5.23
C HIS A 257 1.93 -7.12 -4.26
N ALA A 258 0.99 -6.21 -4.55
CA ALA A 258 0.58 -5.16 -3.63
C ALA A 258 0.06 -5.71 -2.29
N TRP A 259 -0.63 -6.85 -2.32
CA TRP A 259 -1.03 -7.57 -1.10
C TRP A 259 0.18 -8.05 -0.28
N GLU A 260 1.22 -8.60 -0.92
CA GLU A 260 2.47 -9.02 -0.26
C GLU A 260 3.17 -7.84 0.42
N LEU A 261 3.19 -6.69 -0.27
CA LEU A 261 3.80 -5.45 0.19
C LEU A 261 3.08 -4.82 1.38
N GLY A 262 1.81 -5.17 1.63
CA GLY A 262 1.08 -4.71 2.82
C GLY A 262 1.74 -5.11 4.15
N LYS A 263 2.60 -6.15 4.14
CA LYS A 263 3.42 -6.56 5.29
C LYS A 263 4.84 -6.02 5.24
N ALA A 264 5.26 -5.44 4.12
CA ALA A 264 6.62 -4.94 3.96
C ALA A 264 6.82 -3.60 4.67
N SER A 265 8.04 -3.34 5.11
CA SER A 265 8.46 -2.04 5.61
C SER A 265 9.85 -1.77 5.09
N PHE A 266 10.08 -0.62 4.48
CA PHE A 266 11.36 -0.25 3.90
C PHE A 266 11.88 1.04 4.52
N PRO A 267 13.19 1.32 4.50
CA PRO A 267 13.71 2.62 4.87
C PRO A 267 13.20 3.70 3.91
N TYR A 268 12.65 4.80 4.44
CA TYR A 268 12.16 5.92 3.63
C TYR A 268 13.20 7.04 3.58
N LEU A 269 13.86 7.23 2.43
CA LEU A 269 14.83 8.29 2.18
C LEU A 269 14.24 9.31 1.20
N PHE A 270 14.15 10.59 1.59
CA PHE A 270 13.45 11.61 0.79
C PHE A 270 13.95 11.73 -0.66
N PHE A 271 15.25 11.57 -0.88
CA PHE A 271 15.86 11.81 -2.19
C PHE A 271 16.10 10.57 -3.04
N THR A 272 16.17 9.39 -2.41
CA THR A 272 16.62 8.16 -3.08
C THR A 272 15.66 6.98 -2.93
N ARG A 273 14.90 6.90 -1.82
CA ARG A 273 13.97 5.78 -1.52
C ARG A 273 12.59 6.32 -1.12
N ASN A 274 12.08 7.24 -1.93
CA ASN A 274 10.79 7.89 -1.72
C ASN A 274 9.63 7.14 -2.38
N CYS A 275 8.41 7.69 -2.25
CA CYS A 275 7.18 7.21 -2.90
C CYS A 275 7.38 6.80 -4.37
N SER A 276 8.03 7.65 -5.16
CA SER A 276 8.26 7.40 -6.58
C SER A 276 9.18 6.22 -6.82
N TRP A 277 10.26 6.09 -6.04
CA TRP A 277 11.20 5.01 -6.23
C TRP A 277 10.54 3.66 -5.99
N GLN A 278 9.80 3.52 -4.88
CA GLN A 278 9.21 2.24 -4.50
C GLN A 278 8.10 1.76 -5.44
N LEU A 279 7.45 2.67 -6.16
CA LEU A 279 6.45 2.32 -7.17
C LEU A 279 7.08 1.74 -8.44
N MET A 280 8.33 2.09 -8.77
CA MET A 280 8.95 1.60 -10.00
C MET A 280 9.15 0.06 -9.98
N PRO A 281 9.72 -0.55 -8.92
CA PRO A 281 9.84 -2.02 -8.87
C PRO A 281 8.49 -2.72 -8.89
N LEU A 282 7.47 -2.13 -8.25
CA LEU A 282 6.11 -2.66 -8.28
C LEU A 282 5.54 -2.65 -9.71
N LEU A 283 5.77 -1.58 -10.49
CA LEU A 283 5.38 -1.51 -11.89
C LEU A 283 6.16 -2.49 -12.77
N ASP A 284 7.47 -2.67 -12.54
CA ASP A 284 8.28 -3.65 -13.26
C ASP A 284 7.94 -5.10 -12.90
N ILE A 285 7.37 -5.35 -11.72
CA ILE A 285 6.81 -6.66 -11.38
C ILE A 285 5.51 -6.86 -12.17
N ALA A 286 4.59 -5.89 -12.12
CA ALA A 286 3.33 -5.95 -12.85
C ALA A 286 3.54 -6.10 -14.37
N LYS A 287 4.50 -5.35 -14.93
CA LYS A 287 4.84 -5.33 -16.35
C LYS A 287 6.36 -5.38 -16.54
N PRO A 288 6.97 -6.58 -16.57
CA PRO A 288 8.43 -6.76 -16.68
C PRO A 288 9.09 -6.10 -17.89
N GLY A 289 8.35 -5.83 -18.96
CA GLY A 289 8.85 -5.12 -20.13
C GLY A 289 8.99 -3.60 -19.97
N LEU A 290 8.47 -3.01 -18.89
CA LEU A 290 8.53 -1.55 -18.67
C LEU A 290 9.96 -1.09 -18.30
N ASN A 291 10.62 -1.88 -17.45
CA ASN A 291 12.00 -1.71 -16.96
C ASN A 291 12.35 -0.27 -16.55
N VAL A 292 11.48 0.34 -15.74
CA VAL A 292 11.64 1.74 -15.30
C VAL A 292 12.49 1.86 -14.04
N SER A 293 12.58 0.83 -13.20
CA SER A 293 13.35 0.88 -11.95
C SER A 293 14.84 1.07 -12.19
N ASP A 294 15.38 0.40 -13.22
CA ASP A 294 16.81 0.43 -13.56
C ASP A 294 17.28 1.84 -13.97
N ARG A 295 16.35 2.75 -14.29
CA ARG A 295 16.66 4.14 -14.67
C ARG A 295 17.00 5.02 -13.47
N PHE A 296 16.75 4.55 -12.24
CA PHE A 296 16.85 5.37 -11.03
C PHE A 296 17.71 4.71 -9.95
N GLY A 297 19.01 5.03 -9.94
CA GLY A 297 19.97 4.50 -8.96
C GLY A 297 20.47 5.50 -7.90
N LEU A 298 20.69 6.76 -8.28
CA LEU A 298 21.37 7.75 -7.41
C LEU A 298 20.40 8.76 -6.78
N TRP A 299 19.42 9.24 -7.54
CA TRP A 299 18.43 10.24 -7.12
C TRP A 299 17.10 9.95 -7.81
N VAL A 300 16.01 10.21 -7.11
CA VAL A 300 14.66 9.93 -7.61
C VAL A 300 13.80 11.17 -7.45
N ILE A 301 13.60 11.87 -8.57
CA ILE A 301 12.67 12.98 -8.66
C ILE A 301 11.35 12.44 -9.19
N PRO A 302 10.21 12.63 -8.49
CA PRO A 302 8.93 12.08 -8.91
C PRO A 302 8.50 12.47 -10.33
N SER A 303 8.78 13.69 -10.77
CA SER A 303 8.55 14.09 -12.17
C SER A 303 9.30 13.23 -13.20
N ASP A 304 10.50 12.78 -12.87
CA ASP A 304 11.33 11.97 -13.77
C ASP A 304 10.82 10.54 -13.83
N THR A 305 10.35 9.99 -12.71
CA THR A 305 9.66 8.69 -12.70
C THR A 305 8.37 8.72 -13.51
N ALA A 306 7.57 9.80 -13.39
CA ALA A 306 6.37 9.95 -14.19
C ALA A 306 6.72 9.99 -15.69
N ARG A 307 7.72 10.80 -16.07
CA ARG A 307 8.20 10.85 -17.45
C ARG A 307 8.69 9.50 -17.97
N ALA A 308 9.44 8.75 -17.16
CA ALA A 308 9.94 7.44 -17.54
C ALA A 308 8.81 6.42 -17.78
N VAL A 309 7.83 6.37 -16.87
CA VAL A 309 6.66 5.49 -17.01
C VAL A 309 5.84 5.88 -18.23
N ILE A 310 5.58 7.17 -18.44
CA ILE A 310 4.85 7.66 -19.62
C ILE A 310 5.57 7.29 -20.91
N SER A 311 6.90 7.47 -20.95
CA SER A 311 7.71 7.17 -22.15
C SER A 311 7.80 5.67 -22.44
N ALA A 312 7.61 4.82 -21.43
CA ALA A 312 7.62 3.36 -21.55
C ALA A 312 6.22 2.75 -21.72
N SER A 313 5.16 3.55 -21.62
CA SER A 313 3.76 3.13 -21.78
C SER A 313 3.23 3.50 -23.16
N PRO A 314 2.19 2.80 -23.67
CA PRO A 314 1.52 3.23 -24.89
C PRO A 314 1.00 4.67 -24.76
N PRO A 315 0.99 5.47 -25.84
CA PRO A 315 0.44 6.82 -25.81
C PRO A 315 -1.02 6.81 -25.31
N ALA A 316 -1.29 7.63 -24.30
CA ALA A 316 -2.61 7.85 -23.76
C ALA A 316 -2.77 9.34 -23.42
N GLU A 317 -4.00 9.85 -23.55
CA GLU A 317 -4.28 11.22 -23.17
C GLU A 317 -4.23 11.36 -21.64
N PRO A 318 -3.43 12.28 -21.09
CA PRO A 318 -3.37 12.49 -19.66
C PRO A 318 -4.66 13.18 -19.17
N VAL A 319 -5.15 12.74 -18.02
CA VAL A 319 -6.28 13.36 -17.34
C VAL A 319 -5.75 14.41 -16.37
N TRP A 320 -6.16 15.67 -16.53
CA TRP A 320 -5.77 16.75 -15.64
C TRP A 320 -6.90 17.10 -14.68
N ARG A 321 -6.59 17.18 -13.39
CA ARG A 321 -7.46 17.76 -12.37
C ARG A 321 -6.81 19.03 -11.80
N PRO A 322 -7.42 20.20 -12.04
CA PRO A 322 -6.87 21.46 -11.55
C PRO A 322 -6.86 21.54 -10.04
N SER A 323 -5.87 22.24 -9.49
CA SER A 323 -5.91 22.66 -8.09
C SER A 323 -7.18 23.44 -7.74
N LEU A 324 -7.53 23.48 -6.46
CA LEU A 324 -8.70 24.21 -5.99
C LEU A 324 -8.64 25.70 -6.39
N TRP A 325 -7.47 26.34 -6.30
CA TRP A 325 -7.28 27.73 -6.70
C TRP A 325 -7.45 27.96 -8.20
N LYS A 326 -6.92 27.08 -9.06
CA LYS A 326 -7.17 27.18 -10.50
C LYS A 326 -8.65 27.01 -10.83
N THR A 327 -9.35 26.15 -10.10
CA THR A 327 -10.81 26.00 -10.20
C THR A 327 -11.52 27.31 -9.81
N VAL A 328 -11.14 27.93 -8.69
CA VAL A 328 -11.66 29.23 -8.22
C VAL A 328 -11.39 30.33 -9.24
N GLU A 329 -10.17 30.41 -9.77
CA GLU A 329 -9.77 31.43 -10.74
C GLU A 329 -10.55 31.30 -12.06
N TRP A 330 -10.66 30.06 -12.56
CA TRP A 330 -11.45 29.77 -13.75
C TRP A 330 -12.92 30.15 -13.54
N LYS A 331 -13.58 29.66 -12.47
CA LYS A 331 -14.97 30.03 -12.16
C LYS A 331 -15.15 31.55 -12.04
N ARG A 332 -14.21 32.25 -11.38
CA ARG A 332 -14.23 33.72 -11.24
C ARG A 332 -14.16 34.42 -12.60
N SER A 333 -13.37 33.91 -13.53
CA SER A 333 -13.23 34.49 -14.87
C SER A 333 -14.55 34.49 -15.65
N GLN A 334 -15.43 33.51 -15.39
CA GLN A 334 -16.73 33.35 -16.04
C GLN A 334 -17.83 34.27 -15.46
N LEU A 335 -17.59 34.94 -14.32
CA LEU A 335 -18.59 35.79 -13.67
C LEU A 335 -18.45 37.26 -14.06
N SER A 336 -19.59 37.97 -14.09
CA SER A 336 -19.64 39.44 -14.21
C SER A 336 -19.12 40.14 -12.94
N PRO A 337 -18.79 41.45 -13.00
CA PRO A 337 -18.34 42.20 -11.82
C PRO A 337 -19.30 42.17 -10.63
N SER A 338 -20.61 42.26 -10.85
CA SER A 338 -21.62 42.21 -9.78
C SER A 338 -21.71 40.82 -9.13
N GLN A 339 -21.62 39.77 -9.93
CA GLN A 339 -21.56 38.39 -9.43
C GLN A 339 -20.27 38.15 -8.63
N ARG A 340 -19.12 38.67 -9.07
CA ARG A 340 -17.85 38.61 -8.31
C ARG A 340 -17.96 39.33 -6.97
N ALA A 341 -18.63 40.48 -6.91
CA ALA A 341 -18.90 41.17 -5.65
C ALA A 341 -19.78 40.32 -4.72
N SER A 342 -20.82 39.68 -5.27
CA SER A 342 -21.70 38.75 -4.54
C SER A 342 -20.92 37.60 -3.90
N VAL A 343 -19.96 37.03 -4.63
CA VAL A 343 -19.05 35.99 -4.10
C VAL A 343 -18.20 36.50 -2.93
N LEU A 344 -17.71 37.74 -3.01
CA LEU A 344 -16.92 38.32 -1.92
C LEU A 344 -17.77 38.57 -0.68
N GLU A 345 -19.01 39.03 -0.84
CA GLU A 345 -19.95 39.18 0.28
C GLU A 345 -20.27 37.84 0.94
N LEU A 346 -20.56 36.80 0.15
CA LEU A 346 -20.77 35.44 0.66
C LEU A 346 -19.56 34.88 1.42
N ALA A 347 -18.35 35.18 0.94
CA ALA A 347 -17.15 34.60 1.52
C ALA A 347 -16.57 35.41 2.69
N ARG A 348 -16.68 36.75 2.67
CA ARG A 348 -15.97 37.67 3.57
C ARG A 348 -16.87 38.68 4.28
N GLY A 349 -18.10 38.88 3.80
CA GLY A 349 -19.05 39.86 4.32
C GLY A 349 -20.20 39.20 5.08
N ASP A 350 -21.39 39.79 4.96
CA ASP A 350 -22.62 39.25 5.55
C ASP A 350 -23.23 38.17 4.67
N GLN A 351 -22.83 36.92 4.93
CA GLN A 351 -23.29 35.76 4.19
C GLN A 351 -24.82 35.59 4.23
N ALA A 352 -25.47 35.92 5.35
CA ALA A 352 -26.92 35.75 5.49
C ALA A 352 -27.69 36.76 4.66
N ALA A 353 -27.29 38.04 4.71
CA ALA A 353 -27.90 39.09 3.90
C ALA A 353 -27.73 38.83 2.40
N GLU A 354 -26.53 38.39 1.99
CA GLU A 354 -26.25 38.12 0.58
C GLU A 354 -27.01 36.89 0.06
N LEU A 355 -27.15 35.83 0.86
CA LEU A 355 -27.99 34.68 0.51
C LEU A 355 -29.46 35.09 0.33
N ALA A 356 -29.98 35.98 1.18
CA ALA A 356 -31.34 36.52 1.04
C ALA A 356 -31.48 37.33 -0.26
N ARG A 357 -30.47 38.13 -0.63
CA ARG A 357 -30.46 38.89 -1.90
C ARG A 357 -30.45 37.99 -3.13
N LEU A 358 -29.76 36.84 -3.05
CA LEU A 358 -29.70 35.86 -4.13
C LEU A 358 -30.92 34.94 -4.19
N ALA A 359 -31.75 34.86 -3.14
CA ALA A 359 -32.93 33.98 -3.10
C ALA A 359 -33.87 34.13 -4.32
N PRO A 360 -34.25 35.34 -4.77
CA PRO A 360 -35.13 35.52 -5.93
C PRO A 360 -34.41 35.37 -7.29
N VAL A 361 -33.09 35.24 -7.32
CA VAL A 361 -32.32 35.13 -8.58
C VAL A 361 -32.54 33.76 -9.22
N HIS A 362 -32.72 33.76 -10.54
CA HIS A 362 -32.90 32.53 -11.32
C HIS A 362 -31.77 31.51 -11.05
N PRO A 363 -32.07 30.21 -10.82
CA PRO A 363 -31.08 29.21 -10.41
C PRO A 363 -29.81 29.16 -11.28
N ALA A 364 -29.95 29.27 -12.60
CA ALA A 364 -28.81 29.24 -13.53
C ALA A 364 -27.82 30.40 -13.34
N LEU A 365 -28.28 31.55 -12.83
CA LEU A 365 -27.43 32.71 -12.54
C LEU A 365 -26.87 32.69 -11.12
N LYS A 366 -27.58 32.01 -10.21
CA LYS A 366 -27.24 31.86 -8.79
C LYS A 366 -26.20 30.76 -8.56
N ALA A 367 -26.32 29.62 -9.24
CA ALA A 367 -25.45 28.45 -9.02
C ALA A 367 -23.95 28.78 -9.20
N PRO A 368 -23.50 29.46 -10.27
CA PRO A 368 -22.08 29.79 -10.43
C PRO A 368 -21.51 30.69 -9.31
N VAL A 369 -22.35 31.57 -8.75
CA VAL A 369 -21.98 32.45 -7.62
C VAL A 369 -21.81 31.61 -6.35
N LEU A 370 -22.78 30.76 -6.02
CA LEU A 370 -22.74 29.92 -4.82
C LEU A 370 -21.60 28.90 -4.87
N GLU A 371 -21.39 28.26 -6.01
CA GLU A 371 -20.31 27.31 -6.20
C GLU A 371 -18.94 27.97 -6.04
N LEU A 372 -18.72 29.13 -6.67
CA LEU A 372 -17.46 29.86 -6.52
C LEU A 372 -17.26 30.33 -5.07
N ALA A 373 -18.32 30.80 -4.40
CA ALA A 373 -18.24 31.19 -3.00
C ALA A 373 -17.84 30.01 -2.10
N ALA A 374 -18.42 28.82 -2.32
CA ALA A 374 -18.09 27.62 -1.58
C ALA A 374 -16.62 27.17 -1.83
N ASP A 375 -16.19 27.11 -3.08
CA ASP A 375 -14.80 26.75 -3.44
C ASP A 375 -13.79 27.76 -2.86
N TYR A 376 -14.13 29.05 -2.91
CA TYR A 376 -13.28 30.11 -2.38
C TYR A 376 -13.20 30.09 -0.85
N LEU A 377 -14.31 29.84 -0.17
CA LEU A 377 -14.34 29.63 1.29
C LEU A 377 -13.48 28.44 1.69
N ASN A 378 -13.60 27.32 0.96
CA ASN A 378 -12.81 26.12 1.19
C ASN A 378 -11.30 26.39 1.01
N TRP A 379 -10.92 27.05 -0.09
CA TRP A 379 -9.54 27.45 -0.32
C TRP A 379 -9.01 28.35 0.80
N ARG A 380 -9.80 29.35 1.24
CA ARG A 380 -9.41 30.27 2.33
C ARG A 380 -9.23 29.55 3.66
N TYR A 381 -10.05 28.54 3.94
CA TYR A 381 -9.94 27.75 5.16
C TYR A 381 -8.59 27.01 5.21
N HIS A 382 -8.14 26.48 4.08
CA HIS A 382 -6.87 25.75 3.98
C HIS A 382 -5.64 26.65 3.83
N ALA A 383 -5.72 27.74 3.07
CA ALA A 383 -4.61 28.67 2.86
C ALA A 383 -4.20 29.47 4.10
N ARG A 384 -5.00 29.44 5.18
CA ARG A 384 -4.70 30.07 6.47
C ARG A 384 -3.94 29.16 7.46
N LYS A 385 -3.83 27.87 7.14
CA LYS A 385 -3.02 26.89 7.88
C LYS A 385 -1.64 26.79 7.24
#